data_AF-A0A2T4XFL6-F1
#
_entry.id   AF-A0A2T4XFL6-F1
#
_cell.length_a   1.000
_cell.length_b   1.000
_cell.length_c   1.000
_cell.angle_alpha   90.00
_cell.angle_beta   90.00
_cell.angle_gamma   90.00
#
_symmetry.space_group_name_H-M   'P 1'
#
loop_
_entity.id
_entity.type
_entity.pdbx_description
1 polymer ?
#
loop_
_entity_poly.entity_id
_entity_poly.type
_entity_poly.pdbx_seq_one_letter_code
_entity_poly.pdbx_strand_id
1 'polypeptide(L)'
;MRGVNPRTFYRLTLGGSIAGFIYLWWVRTSTTGLLVCPINSITGYPCPSCGTTRTILQILSFDLIQSSLFNPLAYIVLMGMMVLPVWTVLDLIRKKTSLYSVVSSGEQLLQNQPVLRWALLGIMAIIWMWLILQNQNQG
;
A
#
# COMPACT_ATOMS: atom_id res chain seq x y z
N MET A 1 -11.90 13.57 0.66
CA MET A 1 -11.29 14.67 -0.10
C MET A 1 -12.12 15.95 -0.18
N ARG A 2 -13.30 16.05 0.47
CA ARG A 2 -13.98 17.35 0.60
C ARG A 2 -13.04 18.36 1.26
N GLY A 3 -12.59 19.36 0.50
CA GLY A 3 -11.68 20.42 0.98
C GLY A 3 -10.20 20.28 0.62
N VAL A 4 -9.75 19.22 -0.07
CA VAL A 4 -8.35 19.09 -0.49
C VAL A 4 -8.14 19.69 -1.89
N ASN A 5 -7.30 20.71 -1.98
CA ASN A 5 -6.93 21.35 -3.25
C ASN A 5 -6.16 20.36 -4.17
N PRO A 6 -6.43 20.34 -5.48
CA PRO A 6 -5.74 19.45 -6.42
C PRO A 6 -4.21 19.57 -6.37
N ARG A 7 -3.69 20.80 -6.25
CA ARG A 7 -2.23 21.04 -6.13
C ARG A 7 -1.62 20.40 -4.88
N THR A 8 -2.33 20.46 -3.75
CA THR A 8 -1.90 19.82 -2.51
C THR A 8 -1.92 18.31 -2.64
N PHE A 9 -2.96 17.75 -3.26
CA PHE A 9 -3.06 16.32 -3.55
C PHE A 9 -1.86 15.82 -4.35
N TYR A 10 -1.54 16.43 -5.49
CA TYR A 10 -0.38 16.01 -6.31
C TYR A 10 0.95 16.14 -5.58
N ARG A 11 1.14 17.19 -4.75
CA ARG A 11 2.35 17.34 -3.92
C ARG A 11 2.49 16.20 -2.91
N LEU A 12 1.39 15.82 -2.25
CA LEU A 12 1.37 14.72 -1.29
C LEU A 12 1.61 13.38 -1.98
N THR A 13 0.97 13.12 -3.12
CA THR A 13 1.15 11.87 -3.89
C THR A 13 2.59 11.74 -4.38
N LEU A 14 3.17 12.81 -4.92
CA LEU A 14 4.55 12.80 -5.39
C LEU A 14 5.54 12.65 -4.24
N GLY A 15 5.39 13.44 -3.17
CA GLY A 15 6.24 13.37 -1.99
C GLY A 15 6.18 12.00 -1.31
N GLY A 16 4.98 11.44 -1.15
CA GLY A 16 4.78 10.10 -0.60
C GLY A 16 5.38 9.00 -1.48
N SER A 17 5.26 9.11 -2.81
CA SER A 17 5.87 8.14 -3.74
C SER A 17 7.40 8.18 -3.64
N ILE A 18 8.00 9.38 -3.64
CA ILE A 18 9.46 9.56 -3.51
C ILE A 18 9.94 9.00 -2.17
N ALA A 19 9.28 9.35 -1.06
CA ALA A 19 9.63 8.84 0.25
C ALA A 19 9.51 7.30 0.32
N GLY A 20 8.47 6.73 -0.29
CA GLY A 20 8.30 5.28 -0.39
C GLY A 20 9.45 4.60 -1.14
N PHE A 21 9.87 5.13 -2.29
CA PHE A 21 11.00 4.57 -3.04
C PHE A 21 12.32 4.71 -2.28
N ILE A 22 12.58 5.86 -1.64
CA ILE A 22 13.77 6.06 -0.81
C ILE A 22 13.79 5.07 0.34
N TYR A 23 12.65 4.86 1.02
CA TYR A 23 12.53 3.88 2.09
C TYR A 23 12.81 2.46 1.60
N LEU A 24 12.20 2.03 0.48
CA LEU A 24 12.47 0.70 -0.09
C LEU A 24 13.93 0.51 -0.48
N TRP A 25 14.55 1.53 -1.07
CA TRP A 25 15.96 1.50 -1.42
C TRP A 25 16.84 1.35 -0.17
N TRP A 26 16.58 2.18 0.85
CA TRP A 26 17.31 2.13 2.12
C TRP A 26 17.19 0.77 2.82
N VAL A 27 15.97 0.23 2.91
CA VAL A 27 15.72 -1.09 3.49
C VAL A 27 16.44 -2.18 2.70
N ARG A 28 16.39 -2.14 1.37
CA ARG A 28 17.05 -3.14 0.51
C ARG A 28 18.57 -3.15 0.72
N THR A 29 19.17 -1.99 0.95
CA THR A 29 20.62 -1.86 1.19
C THR A 29 21.03 -2.06 2.64
N SER A 30 20.09 -2.06 3.58
CA SER A 30 20.37 -2.22 5.00
C SER A 30 20.64 -3.69 5.33
N THR A 31 21.81 -3.96 5.90
CA THR A 31 22.23 -5.31 6.31
C THR A 31 21.59 -5.78 7.62
N THR A 32 20.88 -4.89 8.33
CA THR A 32 20.39 -5.14 9.70
C THR A 32 19.22 -6.11 9.78
N GLY A 33 18.61 -6.52 8.66
CA GLY A 33 17.53 -7.52 8.61
C GLY A 33 16.26 -7.16 9.41
N LEU A 34 16.25 -6.01 10.10
CA LEU A 34 15.27 -5.67 11.12
C LEU A 34 14.05 -4.99 10.48
N LEU A 35 13.26 -5.79 9.77
CA LEU A 35 11.92 -5.43 9.31
C LEU A 35 10.89 -5.82 10.38
N VAL A 36 11.08 -5.36 11.62
CA VAL A 36 10.16 -5.67 12.72
C VAL A 36 9.09 -4.58 12.76
N CYS A 37 7.83 -4.99 12.57
CA CYS A 37 6.70 -4.09 12.76
C CYS A 37 6.55 -3.76 14.25
N PRO A 38 6.62 -2.49 14.68
CA PRO A 38 6.54 -2.12 16.09
C PRO A 38 5.19 -2.53 16.71
N ILE A 39 4.10 -2.52 15.93
CA ILE A 39 2.80 -2.99 16.39
C ILE A 39 2.88 -4.47 16.79
N ASN A 40 3.37 -5.32 15.89
CA ASN A 40 3.54 -6.75 16.19
C ASN A 40 4.51 -6.99 17.35
N SER A 41 5.58 -6.18 17.46
CA SER A 41 6.55 -6.30 18.56
C SER A 41 5.97 -5.93 19.92
N ILE A 42 4.98 -5.02 19.97
CA ILE A 42 4.39 -4.54 21.22
C ILE A 42 3.13 -5.35 21.58
N THR A 43 2.28 -5.66 20.60
CA THR A 43 0.98 -6.31 20.83
C THR A 43 1.04 -7.83 20.67
N GLY A 44 2.04 -8.37 19.98
CA GLY A 44 2.09 -9.78 19.58
C GLY A 44 1.15 -10.16 18.44
N TYR A 45 0.39 -9.20 17.88
CA TYR A 45 -0.55 -9.45 16.79
C TYR A 45 -0.12 -8.70 15.51
N PRO A 46 -0.08 -9.39 14.34
CA PRO A 46 0.20 -8.72 13.08
C PRO A 46 -0.98 -7.80 12.71
N CYS A 47 -0.69 -6.56 12.32
CA CYS A 47 -1.66 -5.67 11.70
C CYS A 47 -1.81 -6.02 10.19
N PRO A 48 -2.86 -5.56 9.47
CA PRO A 48 -3.08 -5.96 8.08
C PRO A 48 -1.95 -5.57 7.12
N SER A 49 -1.10 -4.60 7.49
CA SER A 49 0.08 -4.21 6.70
C SER A 49 1.38 -4.91 7.12
N CYS A 50 1.38 -5.75 8.17
CA CYS A 50 2.57 -6.50 8.58
C CYS A 50 3.10 -7.36 7.42
N GLY A 51 4.44 -7.40 7.28
CA GLY A 51 5.10 -8.18 6.24
C GLY A 51 5.09 -7.56 4.84
N THR A 52 4.33 -6.49 4.57
CA THR A 52 4.20 -5.88 3.23
C THR A 52 5.56 -5.53 2.61
N THR A 53 6.43 -4.84 3.36
CA THR A 53 7.77 -4.46 2.88
C THR A 53 8.63 -5.68 2.58
N ARG A 54 8.55 -6.74 3.41
CA ARG A 54 9.30 -7.99 3.20
C ARG A 54 8.85 -8.69 1.92
N THR A 55 7.54 -8.79 1.69
CA THR A 55 6.99 -9.35 0.44
C THR A 55 7.47 -8.54 -0.76
N ILE A 56 7.40 -7.21 -0.71
CA ILE A 56 7.85 -6.35 -1.81
C ILE A 56 9.32 -6.64 -2.15
N LEU A 57 10.19 -6.78 -1.15
CA LEU A 57 11.60 -7.11 -1.38
C LEU A 57 11.80 -8.50 -2.00
N GLN A 58 11.01 -9.50 -1.60
CA GLN A 58 11.03 -10.84 -2.20
C GLN A 58 10.58 -10.81 -3.66
N ILE A 59 9.48 -10.10 -3.95
CA ILE A 59 8.99 -9.87 -5.33
C ILE A 59 10.10 -9.21 -6.17
N LEU A 60 10.76 -8.17 -5.64
CA LEU A 60 11.86 -7.48 -6.32
C LEU A 60 13.14 -8.31 -6.45
N SER A 61 13.26 -9.41 -5.70
CA SER A 61 14.38 -10.36 -5.77
C SER A 61 14.06 -11.58 -6.66
N PHE A 62 12.91 -11.57 -7.35
CA PHE A 62 12.40 -12.68 -8.17
C PHE A 62 12.18 -14.01 -7.41
N ASP A 63 12.14 -13.97 -6.07
CA ASP A 63 11.81 -15.14 -5.24
C ASP A 63 10.30 -15.22 -4.99
N LEU A 64 9.57 -15.61 -6.04
CA LEU A 64 8.11 -15.67 -6.03
C LEU A 64 7.55 -16.85 -5.22
N ILE A 65 8.36 -17.89 -5.01
CA ILE A 65 7.96 -19.08 -4.24
C ILE A 65 7.83 -18.69 -2.77
N GLN A 66 8.80 -17.96 -2.22
CA GLN A 66 8.71 -17.40 -0.87
C GLN A 66 7.72 -16.22 -0.79
N SER A 67 7.52 -15.44 -1.86
CA SER A 67 6.62 -14.28 -1.84
C SER A 67 5.13 -14.62 -1.97
N SER A 68 4.77 -15.73 -2.61
CA SER A 68 3.38 -16.18 -2.80
C SER A 68 2.65 -16.47 -1.49
N LEU A 69 3.41 -16.63 -0.39
CA LEU A 69 2.89 -16.83 0.96
C LEU A 69 2.72 -15.54 1.75
N PHE A 70 2.99 -14.34 1.22
CA PHE A 70 3.00 -13.13 2.06
C PHE A 70 2.12 -11.99 1.52
N ASN A 71 1.15 -11.61 2.34
CA ASN A 71 0.32 -10.40 2.34
C ASN A 71 -0.13 -9.85 0.95
N PRO A 72 -1.39 -10.10 0.53
CA PRO A 72 -1.99 -9.55 -0.70
C PRO A 72 -1.91 -8.02 -0.82
N LEU A 73 -1.84 -7.29 0.29
CA LEU A 73 -1.64 -5.84 0.27
C LEU A 73 -0.33 -5.44 -0.41
N ALA A 74 0.70 -6.28 -0.39
CA ALA A 74 1.98 -5.99 -1.00
C ALA A 74 1.87 -5.73 -2.50
N TYR A 75 1.04 -6.51 -3.21
CA TYR A 75 0.80 -6.32 -4.64
C TYR A 75 0.10 -4.99 -4.92
N ILE A 76 -0.91 -4.65 -4.10
CA ILE A 76 -1.65 -3.39 -4.22
C ILE A 76 -0.72 -2.20 -3.98
N VAL A 77 0.09 -2.26 -2.92
CA VAL A 77 1.05 -1.19 -2.57
C VAL A 77 2.11 -1.05 -3.65
N LEU A 78 2.70 -2.16 -4.12
CA LEU A 78 3.71 -2.14 -5.18
C LEU A 78 3.16 -1.56 -6.48
N MET A 79 1.95 -1.98 -6.89
CA MET A 79 1.28 -1.43 -8.06
C MET A 79 1.00 0.06 -7.89
N GLY A 80 0.52 0.48 -6.72
CA GLY A 80 0.32 1.90 -6.41
C GLY A 80 1.60 2.71 -6.50
N MET A 81 2.72 2.20 -5.97
CA MET A 81 4.02 2.85 -6.04
C MET A 81 4.54 3.01 -7.47
N MET A 82 4.17 2.12 -8.40
CA MET A 82 4.54 2.26 -9.81
C MET A 82 3.57 3.16 -10.59
N VAL A 83 2.26 2.98 -10.40
CA VAL A 83 1.22 3.63 -11.21
C VAL A 83 1.00 5.09 -10.80
N LEU A 84 0.92 5.39 -9.49
CA LEU A 84 0.62 6.74 -9.00
C LEU A 84 1.64 7.81 -9.41
N PRO A 85 2.97 7.60 -9.32
CA PRO A 85 3.93 8.62 -9.76
C PRO A 85 3.90 8.79 -11.28
N VAL A 86 3.80 7.70 -12.05
CA VAL A 86 3.70 7.77 -13.52
C VAL A 86 2.47 8.56 -13.94
N TRP A 87 1.31 8.25 -13.36
CA TRP A 87 0.07 8.98 -13.64
C TRP A 87 0.17 10.44 -13.20
N THR A 88 0.74 10.71 -12.03
CA THR A 88 0.98 12.08 -11.55
C THR A 88 1.85 12.88 -12.54
N VAL A 89 2.95 12.31 -13.02
CA VAL A 89 3.82 12.95 -14.01
C VAL A 89 3.08 13.18 -15.32
N LEU A 90 2.31 12.20 -15.81
CA LEU A 90 1.51 12.34 -17.03
C LEU A 90 0.46 13.45 -16.91
N ASP A 91 -0.21 13.56 -15.77
CA ASP A 91 -1.19 14.61 -15.51
C ASP A 91 -0.54 16.00 -15.41
N LEU A 92 0.64 16.10 -14.80
CA LEU A 92 1.41 17.35 -14.76
C LEU A 92 1.86 17.79 -16.16
N ILE A 93 2.37 16.87 -16.99
CA ILE A 93 2.78 17.15 -18.38
C ILE A 93 1.57 17.56 -19.22
N ARG A 94 0.46 16.83 -19.10
CA ARG A 94 -0.77 17.10 -19.87
C ARG A 94 -1.61 18.23 -19.29
N LYS A 95 -1.21 18.82 -18.15
CA LYS A 95 -1.98 19.82 -17.38
C LYS A 95 -3.40 19.36 -17.09
N LYS A 96 -3.60 18.05 -16.91
CA LYS A 96 -4.90 17.44 -16.59
C LYS A 96 -4.96 17.10 -15.10
N THR A 97 -6.18 16.95 -14.58
CA THR A 97 -6.42 16.55 -13.20
C THR A 97 -7.12 15.18 -13.13
N SER A 98 -6.76 14.27 -14.05
CA SER A 98 -7.47 13.01 -14.25
C SER A 98 -7.36 12.07 -13.04
N LEU A 99 -6.17 11.92 -12.46
CA LEU A 99 -5.90 11.16 -11.24
C LEU A 99 -6.75 11.70 -10.09
N TYR A 100 -6.70 13.01 -9.84
CA TYR A 100 -7.51 13.65 -8.79
C TYR A 100 -9.01 13.39 -9.00
N SER A 101 -9.50 13.50 -10.25
CA SER A 101 -10.91 13.29 -10.57
C SER A 101 -11.37 11.83 -10.41
N VAL A 102 -10.54 10.86 -10.78
CA VAL A 102 -10.84 9.42 -10.61
C VAL A 102 -10.87 9.08 -9.13
N VAL A 103 -9.86 9.56 -8.39
CA VAL A 103 -9.72 9.29 -6.96
C VAL A 103 -10.83 9.96 -6.16
N SER A 104 -11.22 11.20 -6.48
CA SER A 104 -12.37 11.87 -5.85
C SER A 104 -13.71 11.23 -6.21
N SER A 105 -13.89 10.79 -7.46
CA SER A 105 -15.11 10.07 -7.89
C SER A 105 -15.23 8.72 -7.21
N GLY A 106 -14.13 7.97 -7.08
CA GLY A 106 -14.09 6.71 -6.35
C GLY A 106 -14.42 6.88 -4.87
N GLU A 107 -13.90 7.94 -4.23
CA GLU A 107 -14.26 8.27 -2.85
C GLU A 107 -15.75 8.63 -2.72
N GLN A 108 -16.29 9.42 -3.65
CA GLN A 108 -17.71 9.78 -3.65
C GLN A 108 -18.60 8.55 -3.83
N LEU A 109 -18.23 7.63 -4.72
CA LEU A 109 -18.91 6.34 -4.88
C LEU A 109 -18.90 5.55 -3.58
N LEU A 110 -17.73 5.45 -2.92
CA LEU A 110 -17.59 4.72 -1.66
C LEU A 110 -18.37 5.34 -0.50
N GLN A 111 -18.51 6.67 -0.48
CA GLN A 111 -19.31 7.39 0.52
C GLN A 111 -20.82 7.21 0.28
N ASN A 112 -21.24 7.22 -0.98
CA ASN A 112 -22.66 7.14 -1.35
C ASN A 112 -23.18 5.70 -1.34
N GLN A 113 -22.32 4.70 -1.52
CA GLN A 113 -22.68 3.28 -1.55
C GLN A 113 -22.21 2.57 -0.27
N PRO A 114 -23.06 2.51 0.79
CA PRO A 114 -22.67 1.88 2.04
C PRO A 114 -22.35 0.39 1.89
N VAL A 115 -23.00 -0.29 0.94
CA VAL A 115 -22.72 -1.70 0.62
C VAL A 115 -21.27 -1.89 0.18
N LEU A 116 -20.77 -1.03 -0.70
CA LEU A 116 -19.37 -1.08 -1.15
C LEU A 116 -18.41 -0.82 0.01
N ARG A 117 -18.75 0.14 0.89
CA ARG A 117 -17.96 0.43 2.09
C ARG A 117 -17.87 -0.76 3.04
N TRP A 118 -19.00 -1.38 3.34
CA TRP A 118 -19.03 -2.58 4.19
C TRP A 118 -18.33 -3.77 3.53
N ALA A 119 -18.47 -3.94 2.22
CA ALA A 119 -17.76 -4.97 1.47
C ALA A 119 -16.24 -4.80 1.54
N LEU A 120 -15.71 -3.58 1.35
CA LEU A 120 -14.27 -3.32 1.48
C LEU A 120 -13.75 -3.57 2.90
N LEU A 121 -14.52 -3.18 3.92
CA LEU A 121 -14.16 -3.45 5.31
C LEU A 121 -14.18 -4.96 5.60
N GLY A 122 -15.15 -5.70 5.06
CA GLY A 122 -15.20 -7.15 5.13
C GLY A 122 -14.00 -7.81 4.45
N ILE A 123 -13.64 -7.38 3.25
CA ILE A 123 -12.45 -7.86 2.52
C ILE A 123 -11.17 -7.59 3.33
N MET A 124 -11.01 -6.38 3.88
CA MET A 124 -9.88 -6.06 4.74
C MET A 124 -9.83 -6.95 5.98
N ALA A 125 -10.97 -7.23 6.61
CA ALA A 125 -11.06 -8.14 7.76
C ALA A 125 -10.70 -9.59 7.39
N ILE A 126 -11.12 -10.07 6.22
CA ILE A 126 -10.77 -11.40 5.70
C ILE A 126 -9.27 -11.49 5.42
N ILE A 127 -8.69 -10.49 4.74
CA ILE A 127 -7.24 -10.42 4.48
C ILE A 127 -6.47 -10.41 5.81
N TRP A 128 -6.95 -9.65 6.80
CA TRP A 128 -6.32 -9.60 8.10
C TRP A 128 -6.42 -10.92 8.86
N MET A 129 -7.58 -11.58 8.84
CA MET A 129 -7.78 -12.88 9.46
C MET A 129 -6.90 -13.95 8.81
N TRP A 130 -6.79 -13.96 7.48
CA TRP A 130 -5.89 -14.84 6.74
C TRP A 130 -4.42 -14.60 7.13
N LEU A 131 -4.02 -13.33 7.25
CA LEU A 131 -2.67 -12.95 7.67
C LEU A 131 -2.35 -13.44 9.10
N ILE A 132 -3.30 -13.35 10.02
CA ILE A 132 -3.13 -13.86 11.40
C ILE A 132 -2.92 -15.36 11.37
N LEU A 133 -3.78 -16.11 10.68
CA LEU A 133 -3.68 -17.58 10.58
C LEU A 133 -2.34 -18.02 10.00
N GLN A 134 -1.84 -17.31 9.00
CA GLN A 134 -0.56 -17.64 8.38
C GLN A 134 0.65 -17.29 9.25
N ASN A 135 0.59 -16.18 9.99
CA ASN A 135 1.66 -15.77 10.90
C ASN A 135 1.80 -16.70 12.11
N GLN A 136 0.71 -17.37 12.53
CA GLN A 136 0.73 -18.39 13.59
C GLN A 136 1.39 -19.72 13.16
N ASN A 137 1.46 -19.99 11.84
CA ASN A 137 2.04 -21.22 11.29
C ASN A 137 3.56 -21.13 11.01
N GLN A 138 4.22 -20.03 11.35
CA GLN A 138 5.67 -19.83 11.19
C GLN A 138 6.44 -19.79 12.53
N GLY A 139 5.82 -20.31 13.60
CA GLY A 139 6.45 -20.59 14.89
C GLY A 139 7.15 -21.95 14.92
#